data_AF-A0AAU7NHH1-F1
#
_entry.id   AF-A0AAU7NHH1-F1
#
_cell.length_a   1.000
_cell.length_b   1.000
_cell.length_c   1.000
_cell.angle_alpha   90.00
_cell.angle_beta   90.00
_cell.angle_gamma   90.00
#
_symmetry.space_group_name_H-M   'P 1'
#
loop_
_entity.id
_entity.type
_entity.pdbx_description
1 polymer ?
#
loop_
_entity_poly.entity_id
_entity_poly.type
_entity_poly.pdbx_seq_one_letter_code
_entity_poly.pdbx_strand_id
1 'polypeptide(L)'
;MSDYNYYQKQGITPIRTPAVIRDGVAVMVEARSCVAVSVFSRNGVKALHFSGIPKLSGHKGTLNFPFDENVSLFAQVEKIMLANNMCHNVTRVDPLRHNETESVYSVTYNRRLLKSAVRK
;
A
#
# COMPACT_ATOMS: atom_id res chain seq x y z
N MET A 1 0.09 0.84 -22.27
CA MET A 1 1.35 1.12 -21.53
C MET A 1 1.29 0.28 -20.26
N SER A 2 2.27 -0.60 -19.99
CA SER A 2 2.25 -1.41 -18.76
C SER A 2 2.56 -0.53 -17.55
N ASP A 3 1.94 -0.78 -16.40
CA ASP A 3 2.18 -0.02 -15.16
C ASP A 3 3.65 -0.09 -14.73
N TYR A 4 4.38 -1.14 -15.12
CA TYR A 4 5.82 -1.26 -14.94
C TYR A 4 6.59 -0.06 -15.55
N ASN A 5 6.18 0.38 -16.74
CA ASN A 5 6.77 1.54 -17.42
C ASN A 5 6.33 2.86 -16.76
N TYR A 6 5.20 2.88 -16.05
CA TYR A 6 4.75 4.05 -15.30
C TYR A 6 5.60 4.27 -14.04
N TYR A 7 5.90 3.21 -13.29
CA TYR A 7 6.72 3.30 -12.07
C TYR A 7 8.21 3.58 -12.35
N GLN A 8 8.78 3.02 -13.43
CA GLN A 8 10.15 3.38 -13.84
C GLN A 8 10.30 4.86 -14.21
N LYS A 9 9.29 5.46 -14.88
CA LYS A 9 9.30 6.90 -15.18
C LYS A 9 9.25 7.80 -13.94
N GLN A 10 8.81 7.27 -12.80
CA GLN A 10 8.74 7.97 -11.52
C GLN A 10 10.00 7.73 -10.64
N GLY A 11 11.02 7.03 -11.16
CA GLY A 11 12.23 6.71 -10.40
C GLY A 11 12.03 5.63 -9.32
N ILE A 12 10.91 4.91 -9.35
CA ILE A 12 10.59 3.84 -8.38
C ILE A 12 10.97 2.50 -9.00
N THR A 13 12.04 1.88 -8.51
CA THR A 13 12.47 0.54 -8.95
C THR A 13 11.57 -0.52 -8.29
N PRO A 14 10.71 -1.25 -9.03
CA PRO A 14 9.95 -2.34 -8.45
C PRO A 14 10.92 -3.49 -8.14
N ILE A 15 11.08 -3.84 -6.87
CA ILE A 15 11.85 -5.03 -6.47
C ILE A 15 11.16 -6.25 -7.08
N ARG A 16 11.75 -6.84 -8.12
CA ARG A 16 11.32 -8.10 -8.71
C ARG A 16 11.58 -9.21 -7.69
N THR A 17 10.55 -9.67 -7.00
CA THR A 17 10.64 -10.92 -6.26
C THR A 17 10.48 -12.06 -7.28
N PRO A 18 11.48 -12.94 -7.49
CA PRO A 18 11.35 -14.05 -8.42
C PRO A 18 10.32 -15.07 -7.93
N ALA A 19 9.57 -15.67 -8.85
CA ALA A 19 8.78 -16.87 -8.56
C ALA A 19 9.72 -18.03 -8.23
N VAL A 20 9.45 -18.76 -7.14
CA VAL A 20 10.24 -19.94 -6.77
C VAL A 20 9.57 -21.15 -7.39
N ILE A 21 10.32 -21.98 -8.12
CA ILE A 21 9.83 -23.26 -8.63
C ILE A 21 10.13 -24.33 -7.58
N ARG A 22 9.09 -24.97 -7.04
CA ARG A 22 9.19 -26.20 -6.25
C ARG A 22 8.39 -27.28 -6.96
N ASP A 23 9.01 -28.43 -7.19
CA ASP A 23 8.37 -29.60 -7.80
C ASP A 23 7.67 -29.32 -9.14
N GLY A 24 8.25 -28.44 -9.98
CA GLY A 24 7.70 -28.08 -11.29
C GLY A 24 6.49 -27.12 -11.24
N VAL A 25 6.08 -26.67 -10.05
CA VAL A 25 5.00 -25.71 -9.86
C VAL A 25 5.59 -24.34 -9.53
N ALA A 26 5.14 -23.31 -10.24
CA ALA A 26 5.45 -21.93 -9.87
C ALA A 26 4.76 -21.60 -8.55
N VAL A 27 5.52 -21.59 -7.46
CA VAL A 27 5.03 -21.15 -6.15
C VAL A 27 5.06 -19.63 -6.15
N MET A 28 3.89 -19.02 -5.97
CA MET A 28 3.80 -17.58 -5.80
C MET A 28 4.56 -17.19 -4.54
N VAL A 29 5.69 -16.49 -4.70
CA VAL A 29 6.30 -15.78 -3.58
C VAL A 29 5.42 -14.56 -3.35
N GLU A 30 4.64 -14.57 -2.28
CA GLU A 30 3.90 -13.38 -1.84
C GLU A 30 4.91 -12.26 -1.63
N ALA A 31 4.93 -11.29 -2.55
CA ALA A 31 5.83 -10.16 -2.46
C ALA A 31 5.30 -9.23 -1.37
N ARG A 32 5.77 -9.44 -0.14
CA ARG A 32 5.39 -8.63 1.02
C ARG A 32 5.99 -7.23 0.90
N SER A 33 5.24 -6.22 1.29
CA SER A 33 5.69 -4.83 1.30
C SER A 33 5.14 -4.09 2.50
N CYS A 34 5.79 -2.97 2.81
CA CYS A 34 5.39 -2.09 3.89
C CYS A 34 5.19 -0.67 3.37
N VAL A 35 4.22 0.04 3.93
CA VAL A 35 3.93 1.45 3.66
C VAL A 35 3.65 2.17 4.98
N ALA A 36 4.08 3.42 5.10
CA ALA A 36 3.71 4.22 6.26
C ALA A 36 2.36 4.91 6.02
N VAL A 37 1.47 4.83 7.00
CA VAL A 37 0.14 5.46 7.01
C VAL A 37 0.05 6.39 8.20
N SER A 38 -0.31 7.65 7.98
CA SER A 38 -0.58 8.60 9.06
C SER A 38 -2.08 8.81 9.27
N VAL A 39 -2.46 8.95 10.54
CA VAL A 39 -3.78 9.40 10.99
C VAL A 39 -3.58 10.74 11.66
N PHE A 40 -4.25 11.77 11.18
CA PHE A 40 -4.16 13.12 11.73
C PHE A 40 -5.50 13.82 11.68
N SER A 41 -5.64 14.92 12.44
CA SER A 41 -6.81 15.80 12.38
C SER A 41 -6.41 17.14 11.77
N ARG A 42 -7.20 17.64 10.82
CA ARG A 42 -7.01 18.96 10.22
C ARG A 42 -8.37 19.62 10.06
N ASN A 43 -8.52 20.84 10.60
CA ASN A 43 -9.77 21.61 10.55
C ASN A 43 -10.98 20.83 11.10
N GLY A 44 -10.79 20.03 12.16
CA GLY A 44 -11.84 19.20 12.75
C GLY A 44 -12.17 17.92 11.99
N VAL A 45 -11.47 17.63 10.89
CA VAL A 45 -11.65 16.40 10.10
C VAL A 45 -10.48 15.46 10.34
N LYS A 46 -10.78 14.24 10.81
CA LYS A 46 -9.80 13.17 10.97
C LYS A 46 -9.63 12.41 9.66
N ALA A 47 -8.37 12.18 9.26
CA ALA A 47 -8.04 11.61 7.97
C ALA A 47 -6.85 10.65 8.03
N LEU A 48 -6.80 9.79 7.01
CA LEU A 48 -5.73 8.85 6.70
C LEU A 48 -4.91 9.34 5.50
N HIS A 49 -3.59 9.24 5.58
CA HIS A 49 -2.70 9.48 4.45
C HIS A 49 -1.70 8.34 4.27
N PHE A 50 -1.53 7.88 3.02
CA PHE A 50 -0.57 6.85 2.67
C PHE A 50 0.70 7.49 2.12
N SER A 51 1.82 7.29 2.80
CA SER A 51 3.14 7.74 2.35
C SER A 51 3.86 6.61 1.60
N GLY A 52 4.21 6.84 0.32
CA GLY A 52 4.99 5.89 -0.48
C GLY A 52 4.19 5.00 -1.45
N ILE A 53 2.87 5.19 -1.54
CA ILE A 53 2.06 4.60 -2.63
C ILE A 53 1.52 5.74 -3.50
N PRO A 54 2.12 6.03 -4.67
CA PRO A 54 1.75 7.19 -5.50
C PRO A 54 0.24 7.31 -5.80
N LYS A 55 -0.42 6.18 -6.01
CA LYS A 55 -1.87 6.11 -6.27
C LYS A 55 -2.72 6.54 -5.07
N LEU A 56 -2.25 6.25 -3.85
CA LEU A 56 -2.95 6.55 -2.61
C LEU A 56 -2.45 7.84 -1.93
N SER A 57 -1.27 8.32 -2.30
CA SER A 57 -0.72 9.60 -1.83
C SER A 57 -1.19 10.79 -2.67
N GLY A 58 -1.61 10.55 -3.91
CA GLY A 58 -1.89 11.61 -4.88
C GLY A 58 -0.63 12.36 -5.30
N HIS A 59 -0.79 13.34 -6.21
CA HIS A 59 0.32 14.18 -6.64
C HIS A 59 0.82 15.03 -5.45
N LYS A 60 2.12 14.96 -5.16
CA LYS A 60 2.77 15.64 -4.02
C LYS A 60 2.18 15.31 -2.63
N GLY A 61 1.60 14.11 -2.44
CA GLY A 61 1.12 13.70 -1.12
C GLY A 61 -0.17 14.40 -0.66
N THR A 62 -1.01 14.83 -1.61
CA THR A 62 -2.21 15.64 -1.33
C THR A 62 -3.48 14.83 -1.09
N LEU A 63 -3.47 13.52 -1.36
CA LEU A 63 -4.65 12.68 -1.20
C LEU A 63 -4.79 12.20 0.24
N ASN A 64 -6.00 12.38 0.78
CA ASN A 64 -6.37 11.97 2.13
C ASN A 64 -7.68 11.19 2.07
N PHE A 65 -7.81 10.17 2.91
CA PHE A 65 -9.02 9.35 3.05
C PHE A 65 -9.72 9.69 4.37
N PRO A 66 -11.05 9.64 4.43
CA PRO A 66 -11.77 9.83 5.70
C PRO A 66 -11.37 8.75 6.71
N PHE A 67 -11.24 9.14 7.98
CA PHE A 67 -11.03 8.21 9.09
C PHE A 67 -12.31 8.10 9.92
N ASP A 68 -12.83 6.88 10.05
CA ASP A 68 -13.95 6.56 10.93
C ASP A 68 -13.44 6.04 12.26
N GLU A 69 -13.76 6.72 13.37
CA GLU A 69 -13.30 6.32 14.70
C GLU A 69 -13.96 5.02 15.20
N ASN A 70 -15.09 4.62 14.61
CA ASN A 70 -15.82 3.42 14.98
C ASN A 70 -15.30 2.15 14.28
N VAL A 71 -14.37 2.31 13.34
CA VAL A 71 -13.80 1.19 12.56
C VAL A 71 -12.32 1.06 12.88
N SER A 72 -11.83 -0.17 13.06
CA SER A 72 -10.41 -0.38 13.34
C SER A 72 -9.53 0.14 12.19
N LEU A 73 -8.37 0.70 12.54
CA LEU A 73 -7.41 1.21 11.56
C LEU A 73 -7.03 0.14 10.53
N PHE A 74 -6.83 -1.11 10.99
CA PHE A 74 -6.54 -2.25 10.13
C PHE A 74 -7.60 -2.42 9.04
N ALA A 75 -8.89 -2.46 9.43
CA ALA A 75 -9.98 -2.70 8.50
C ALA A 75 -10.14 -1.55 7.50
N GLN A 76 -9.97 -0.30 7.94
CA GLN A 76 -10.06 0.87 7.05
C GLN A 76 -8.92 0.89 6.03
N VAL A 77 -7.69 0.67 6.49
CA VAL A 77 -6.51 0.60 5.62
C VAL A 77 -6.65 -0.53 4.61
N GLU A 78 -7.03 -1.72 5.05
CA GLU A 78 -7.25 -2.86 4.15
C GLU A 78 -8.32 -2.56 3.10
N LYS A 79 -9.46 -2.00 3.51
CA LYS A 79 -10.54 -1.63 2.59
C LYS A 79 -10.08 -0.64 1.52
N ILE A 80 -9.32 0.39 1.91
CA ILE A 80 -8.77 1.38 0.96
C ILE A 80 -7.79 0.71 -0.01
N MET A 81 -6.88 -0.11 0.50
CA MET A 81 -5.87 -0.77 -0.33
C MET A 81 -6.49 -1.80 -1.29
N LEU A 82 -7.49 -2.56 -0.85
CA LEU A 82 -8.26 -3.50 -1.67
C LEU A 82 -9.03 -2.77 -2.77
N ALA A 83 -9.80 -1.73 -2.41
CA ALA A 83 -10.60 -0.95 -3.35
C ALA A 83 -9.73 -0.32 -4.47
N ASN A 84 -8.46 -0.05 -4.17
CA ASN A 84 -7.51 0.53 -5.11
C ASN A 84 -6.59 -0.48 -5.80
N ASN A 85 -6.83 -1.79 -5.63
CA ASN A 85 -6.02 -2.89 -6.16
C ASN A 85 -4.54 -2.85 -5.74
N MET A 86 -4.24 -2.34 -4.54
CA MET A 86 -2.87 -2.22 -4.03
C MET A 86 -2.35 -3.50 -3.37
N CYS A 87 -3.23 -4.32 -2.81
CA CYS A 87 -2.86 -5.54 -2.10
C CYS A 87 -3.86 -6.69 -2.31
N HIS A 88 -3.45 -7.90 -1.92
CA HIS A 88 -4.36 -9.02 -1.69
C HIS A 88 -5.05 -8.91 -0.33
N ASN A 89 -4.29 -8.53 0.69
CA ASN A 89 -4.73 -8.29 2.05
C ASN A 89 -3.66 -7.49 2.81
N VAL A 90 -4.07 -6.87 3.90
CA VAL A 90 -3.16 -6.35 4.92
C VAL A 90 -2.87 -7.48 5.90
N THR A 91 -1.65 -7.52 6.41
CA THR A 91 -1.19 -8.58 7.33
C THR A 91 -0.85 -8.03 8.71
N ARG A 92 -0.47 -6.75 8.80
CA ARG A 92 -0.09 -6.12 10.06
C ARG A 92 -0.22 -4.61 9.98
N VAL A 93 -0.61 -3.98 11.08
CA VAL A 93 -0.54 -2.54 11.28
C VAL A 93 0.11 -2.29 12.63
N ASP A 94 1.29 -1.68 12.62
CA ASP A 94 2.08 -1.42 13.82
C ASP A 94 2.26 0.08 14.05
N PRO A 95 2.17 0.57 15.28
CA PRO A 95 2.54 1.95 15.58
C PRO A 95 4.02 2.17 15.29
N LEU A 96 4.36 3.28 14.62
CA LEU A 96 5.74 3.73 14.41
C LEU A 96 6.06 4.95 15.25
N ARG A 97 5.17 5.95 15.21
CA ARG A 97 5.34 7.23 15.91
C ARG A 97 3.99 7.77 16.31
N HIS A 98 3.91 8.39 17.48
CA HIS A 98 2.73 9.10 17.94
C HIS A 98 3.16 10.47 18.47
N ASN A 99 2.43 11.52 18.08
CA ASN A 99 2.52 12.85 18.64
C ASN A 99 1.10 13.41 18.84
N GLU A 100 0.98 14.60 19.43
CA GLU A 100 -0.31 15.22 19.77
C GLU A 100 -1.25 15.41 18.57
N THR A 101 -0.70 15.54 17.36
CA THR A 101 -1.44 15.92 16.14
C THR A 101 -1.52 14.81 15.10
N GLU A 102 -0.65 13.80 15.19
CA GLU A 102 -0.44 12.78 14.17
C GLU A 102 0.03 11.46 14.80
N SER A 103 -0.57 10.37 14.34
CA SER A 103 -0.12 8.99 14.60
C SER A 103 0.31 8.35 13.29
N VAL A 104 1.52 7.79 13.24
CA VAL A 104 2.08 7.13 12.07
C VAL A 104 2.21 5.64 12.34
N TYR A 105 1.80 4.83 11.37
CA TYR A 105 1.75 3.38 11.44
C TYR A 105 2.50 2.75 10.26
N SER A 106 3.14 1.62 10.52
CA SER A 106 3.72 0.72 9.52
C SER A 106 2.65 -0.29 9.11
N VAL A 107 2.26 -0.26 7.84
CA VAL A 107 1.27 -1.18 7.28
C VAL A 107 1.97 -2.20 6.41
N THR A 108 1.94 -3.46 6.84
CA THR A 108 2.51 -4.58 6.08
C THR A 108 1.42 -5.31 5.31
N TYR A 109 1.63 -5.53 4.02
CA TYR A 109 0.63 -6.12 3.12
C TYR A 109 1.25 -7.04 2.07
N ASN A 110 0.42 -7.92 1.53
CA ASN A 110 0.78 -8.81 0.41
C ASN A 110 0.44 -8.11 -0.91
N ARG A 111 1.46 -7.86 -1.76
CA ARG A 111 1.24 -7.19 -3.05
C ARG A 111 0.50 -8.08 -4.04
N ARG A 112 -0.39 -7.49 -4.83
CA ARG A 112 -0.82 -8.09 -6.10
C ARG A 112 0.31 -7.96 -7.10
N LEU A 113 0.90 -9.09 -7.51
CA LEU A 113 1.83 -9.07 -8.63
C LEU A 113 1.02 -8.79 -9.91
N LEU A 114 1.45 -7.79 -10.67
CA LEU A 114 0.95 -7.60 -12.02
C LEU A 114 1.29 -8.86 -12.80
N LYS A 115 0.30 -9.58 -13.33
CA LYS A 115 0.55 -10.61 -14.32
C LYS A 115 1.34 -9.93 -15.44
N SER A 116 2.61 -10.32 -15.60
CA SER A 116 3.36 -9.99 -16.81
C SER A 116 2.57 -10.58 -17.96
N ALA A 117 1.81 -9.74 -18.66
CA ALA A 117 1.27 -10.11 -19.95
C ALA A 117 2.48 -10.27 -20.86
N VAL A 118 2.98 -11.49 -20.96
CA VAL A 118 3.80 -11.92 -22.09
C VAL A 118 2.90 -11.72 -23.30
N ARG A 119 3.03 -10.56 -23.96
CA ARG A 119 2.48 -10.37 -25.28
C ARG A 119 3.28 -11.31 -26.19
N LYS A 120 2.62 -12.35 -26.69
CA LYS A 120 3.08 -13.12 -27.83
C LYS A 120 3.20 -12.22 -29.05
#